data_AF-A0A085ZJL1-F1
#
_entry.id   AF-A0A085ZJL1-F1
#
_cell.length_a   1.000
_cell.length_b   1.000
_cell.length_c   1.000
_cell.angle_alpha   90.00
_cell.angle_beta   90.00
_cell.angle_gamma   90.00
#
_symmetry.space_group_name_H-M   'P 1'
#
loop_
_entity.id
_entity.type
_entity.pdbx_description
1 polymer ?
#
loop_
_entity_poly.entity_id
_entity_poly.type
_entity_poly.pdbx_seq_one_letter_code
_entity_poly.pdbx_strand_id
1 'polypeptide(L)'
;MTHFLELLKAHNKDFKVKFISILKDTSLLNVKDLSASFDSLLESKKITILFKDLDLDHLNNIVDSIAELEIHIGNCSFHEEYDPNLS
;
A
#
# COMPACT_ATOMS: atom_id res chain seq x y z
N MET A 1 -14.55 -6.30 -1.44
CA MET A 1 -14.08 -5.70 -0.19
C MET A 1 -12.77 -4.97 -0.46
N THR A 2 -12.77 -3.64 -0.31
CA THR A 2 -11.59 -2.82 -0.57
C THR A 2 -10.75 -2.72 0.69
N HIS A 3 -9.50 -3.12 0.61
CA HIS A 3 -8.56 -3.04 1.73
C HIS A 3 -7.73 -1.77 1.62
N PHE A 4 -7.32 -1.23 2.76
CA PHE A 4 -6.30 -0.18 2.77
C PHE A 4 -5.19 -0.44 3.77
N LEU A 5 -4.03 0.10 3.43
CA LEU A 5 -2.87 0.18 4.31
C LEU A 5 -2.37 1.62 4.38
N GLU A 6 -2.29 2.16 5.58
CA GLU A 6 -1.64 3.42 5.85
C GLU A 6 -0.15 3.20 6.03
N LEU A 7 0.65 3.91 5.24
CA LEU A 7 2.10 3.87 5.30
C LEU A 7 2.63 5.19 5.83
N LEU A 8 3.57 5.09 6.75
CA LEU A 8 4.18 6.22 7.44
C LEU A 8 5.67 6.21 7.13
N LYS A 9 6.18 7.35 6.65
CA LYS A 9 7.60 7.70 6.60
C LYS A 9 8.53 6.59 6.06
N ALA A 10 9.02 6.77 4.83
CA ALA A 10 10.14 6.01 4.33
C ALA A 10 11.45 6.74 4.62
N HIS A 11 12.50 6.01 4.96
CA HIS A 11 13.80 6.59 5.31
C HIS A 11 14.88 6.40 4.25
N ASN A 12 14.67 5.46 3.32
CA ASN A 12 15.69 5.03 2.37
C ASN A 12 15.14 5.03 0.94
N LYS A 13 15.73 5.87 0.08
CA LYS A 13 15.34 6.01 -1.33
C LYS A 13 15.56 4.76 -2.18
N ASP A 14 16.47 3.87 -1.77
CA ASP A 14 16.86 2.69 -2.54
C ASP A 14 15.76 1.61 -2.54
N PHE A 15 14.80 1.70 -1.61
CA PHE A 15 13.67 0.77 -1.54
C PHE A 15 12.55 1.05 -2.53
N LYS A 16 12.61 2.14 -3.31
CA LYS A 16 11.56 2.54 -4.25
C LYS A 16 11.17 1.41 -5.22
N VAL A 17 12.16 0.73 -5.79
CA VAL A 17 11.91 -0.36 -6.75
C VAL A 17 11.25 -1.55 -6.07
N LYS A 18 11.68 -1.91 -4.85
CA LYS A 18 11.10 -3.00 -4.06
C LYS A 18 9.66 -2.66 -3.65
N PHE A 19 9.43 -1.45 -3.17
CA PHE A 19 8.11 -0.93 -2.81
C PHE A 19 7.12 -1.06 -3.98
N ILE A 20 7.50 -0.59 -5.18
CA ILE A 20 6.68 -0.73 -6.38
C ILE A 20 6.44 -2.21 -6.69
N SER A 21 7.47 -3.05 -6.60
CA SER A 21 7.34 -4.48 -6.91
C SER A 21 6.38 -5.23 -5.98
N ILE A 22 6.33 -4.86 -4.70
CA ILE A 22 5.41 -5.47 -3.72
C ILE A 22 3.95 -5.10 -4.03
N LEU A 23 3.72 -3.86 -4.45
CA LEU A 23 2.37 -3.28 -4.53
C LEU A 23 1.75 -3.23 -5.93
N LYS A 24 2.54 -3.34 -7.01
CA LYS A 24 2.07 -3.11 -8.39
C LYS A 24 0.94 -4.02 -8.84
N ASP A 25 0.91 -5.26 -8.34
CA ASP A 25 -0.06 -6.27 -8.80
C ASP A 25 -1.33 -6.28 -7.93
N THR A 26 -1.22 -5.78 -6.70
CA THR A 26 -2.24 -5.88 -5.65
C THR A 26 -2.93 -4.55 -5.35
N SER A 27 -2.24 -3.43 -5.52
CA SER A 27 -2.81 -2.10 -5.32
C SER A 27 -3.70 -1.66 -6.49
N LEU A 28 -4.56 -0.68 -6.24
CA LEU A 28 -5.32 0.04 -7.27
C LEU A 28 -4.48 1.12 -7.98
N LEU A 29 -3.28 1.40 -7.47
CA LEU A 29 -2.37 2.39 -8.03
C LEU A 29 -1.53 1.78 -9.16
N ASN A 30 -1.30 2.54 -10.21
CA ASN A 30 -0.34 2.14 -11.24
C ASN A 30 1.11 2.42 -10.76
N VAL A 31 2.10 1.95 -11.54
CA VAL A 31 3.52 2.11 -11.23
C VAL A 31 3.95 3.57 -11.03
N LYS A 32 3.40 4.51 -11.82
CA LYS A 32 3.72 5.94 -11.71
C LYS A 32 3.19 6.50 -10.39
N ASP A 33 1.98 6.14 -10.01
CA ASP A 33 1.35 6.60 -8.77
C ASP A 33 2.02 5.99 -7.54
N LEU A 34 2.41 4.71 -7.60
CA LEU A 34 3.23 4.06 -6.56
C LEU A 34 4.58 4.75 -6.39
N SER A 35 5.24 5.07 -7.52
CA SER A 35 6.49 5.82 -7.51
C SER A 35 6.35 7.19 -6.81
N ALA A 36 5.30 7.95 -7.14
CA ALA A 36 5.03 9.25 -6.51
C ALA A 36 4.66 9.13 -5.03
N SER A 37 3.95 8.06 -4.67
CA SER A 37 3.57 7.77 -3.29
C SER A 37 4.81 7.46 -2.43
N PHE A 38 5.78 6.73 -2.97
CA PHE A 38 7.05 6.49 -2.30
C PHE A 38 7.87 7.77 -2.11
N ASP A 39 7.94 8.63 -3.13
CA ASP A 39 8.60 9.94 -2.99
C ASP A 39 7.94 10.77 -1.89
N SER A 40 6.62 10.74 -1.79
CA SER A 40 5.87 11.40 -0.71
C SER A 40 6.22 10.82 0.66
N LEU A 41 6.36 9.49 0.78
CA LEU A 41 6.80 8.85 2.02
C LEU A 41 8.20 9.29 2.46
N LEU A 42 9.14 9.48 1.52
CA LEU A 42 10.50 9.97 1.81
C LEU A 42 10.49 11.41 2.34
N GLU A 43 9.56 12.24 1.87
CA GLU A 43 9.34 13.60 2.36
C GLU A 43 8.70 13.65 3.76
N SER A 44 8.76 12.55 4.51
CA SER A 44 8.17 12.35 5.84
C SER A 44 6.64 12.47 5.87
N LYS A 45 5.97 12.33 4.72
CA LYS A 45 4.50 12.32 4.65
C LYS A 45 3.97 10.92 4.92
N LYS A 46 2.65 10.86 5.10
CA LYS A 46 1.83 9.65 5.21
C LYS A 46 1.09 9.44 3.89
N ILE A 47 0.95 8.19 3.46
CA ILE A 47 0.14 7.81 2.32
C ILE A 47 -0.83 6.68 2.69
N THR A 48 -1.89 6.52 1.91
CA THR A 48 -2.81 5.39 2.00
C THR A 48 -2.80 4.64 0.67
N ILE A 49 -2.55 3.33 0.72
CA ILE A 49 -2.60 2.45 -0.44
C ILE A 49 -3.91 1.66 -0.37
N LEU A 50 -4.71 1.75 -1.44
CA LEU A 50 -5.91 0.94 -1.64
C LEU A 50 -5.55 -0.30 -2.45
N PHE A 51 -6.13 -1.44 -2.08
CA PHE A 51 -5.91 -2.72 -2.74
C PHE A 51 -7.16 -3.21 -3.45
N LYS A 52 -6.96 -4.05 -4.46
CA LYS A 52 -8.00 -4.89 -5.07
C LYS A 52 -8.53 -5.88 -4.02
N ASP A 53 -9.54 -6.67 -4.38
CA ASP A 53 -9.99 -7.80 -3.56
C ASP A 53 -8.80 -8.72 -3.22
N LEU A 54 -8.40 -8.70 -1.95
CA LEU A 54 -7.33 -9.50 -1.37
C LEU A 54 -7.92 -10.26 -0.20
N ASP A 55 -7.46 -11.49 0.04
CA ASP A 55 -7.70 -12.14 1.31
C ASP A 55 -6.76 -11.59 2.39
N LEU A 56 -7.05 -11.97 3.64
CA LEU A 56 -6.29 -11.52 4.81
C LEU A 56 -4.82 -12.00 4.78
N ASP A 57 -4.57 -13.20 4.27
CA ASP A 57 -3.22 -13.79 4.23
C ASP A 57 -2.32 -13.04 3.25
N HIS A 58 -2.84 -12.71 2.06
CA HIS A 58 -2.13 -11.87 1.10
C HIS A 58 -1.86 -10.47 1.65
N LEU A 59 -2.82 -9.87 2.34
CA LEU A 59 -2.64 -8.55 2.95
C LEU A 59 -1.54 -8.59 4.04
N ASN A 60 -1.52 -9.61 4.89
CA ASN A 60 -0.48 -9.80 5.90
C ASN A 60 0.90 -9.97 5.25
N ASN A 61 1.02 -10.76 4.19
CA ASN A 61 2.28 -10.91 3.45
C ASN A 61 2.79 -9.59 2.86
N ILE A 62 1.89 -8.72 2.38
CA ILE A 62 2.25 -7.38 1.92
C ILE A 62 2.77 -6.54 3.09
N VAL A 63 2.07 -6.56 4.23
CA VAL A 63 2.49 -5.83 5.44
C VAL A 63 3.90 -6.23 5.87
N ASP A 64 4.18 -7.53 5.94
CA ASP A 64 5.50 -8.05 6.30
C ASP A 64 6.56 -7.59 5.30
N SER A 65 6.28 -7.71 4.00
CA SER A 65 7.20 -7.29 2.93
C SER A 65 7.49 -5.79 2.95
N ILE A 66 6.51 -4.95 3.30
CA ILE A 66 6.68 -3.49 3.42
C ILE A 66 7.47 -3.15 4.69
N ALA A 67 7.25 -3.85 5.79
CA ALA A 67 7.99 -3.64 7.04
C ALA A 67 9.50 -3.94 6.86
N GLU A 68 9.85 -4.92 6.03
CA GLU A 68 11.26 -5.21 5.66
C GLU A 68 11.96 -4.04 4.93
N LEU A 69 11.19 -3.10 4.37
CA LEU A 69 11.72 -1.88 3.73
C LEU A 69 11.91 -0.73 4.73
N GLU A 70 11.86 -0.98 6.04
CA GLU A 70 11.94 0.04 7.09
C GLU A 70 10.87 1.14 6.94
N ILE A 71 9.73 0.80 6.31
CA ILE A 71 8.56 1.67 6.22
C ILE A 71 7.65 1.33 7.39
N HIS A 72 7.29 2.35 8.17
CA HIS A 72 6.40 2.14 9.29
C HIS A 72 4.95 1.98 8.80
N ILE A 73 4.25 1.03 9.39
CA ILE A 73 2.83 0.80 9.11
C ILE A 73 2.00 1.59 10.13
N GLY A 74 1.06 2.39 9.63
CA GLY A 74 0.08 3.09 10.45
C GLY A 74 -1.15 2.21 10.67
N ASN A 75 -2.33 2.78 10.48
CA ASN A 75 -3.58 2.02 10.55
C ASN A 75 -3.80 1.13 9.30
N CYS A 76 -4.29 -0.08 9.54
CA CYS A 76 -4.90 -0.92 8.50
C CYS A 76 -6.40 -1.06 8.77
N SER A 77 -7.17 -1.26 7.72
CA SER A 77 -8.62 -1.19 7.80
C SER A 77 -9.26 -1.85 6.60
N PHE A 78 -10.43 -2.41 6.87
CA PHE A 78 -11.24 -3.13 5.92
C PHE A 78 -12.46 -2.26 5.62
N HIS A 79 -12.61 -1.85 4.35
CA HIS A 79 -13.82 -1.18 3.91
C HIS A 79 -14.60 -2.13 3.00
N GLU A 80 -15.73 -2.62 3.50
CA GLU A 80 -16.78 -3.10 2.62
C GLU A 80 -17.44 -1.86 1.99
N GLU A 81 -16.90 -1.38 0.87
CA GLU A 81 -17.70 -0.56 -0.01
C GLU A 81 -18.75 -1.48 -0.64
N TYR A 82 -19.98 -1.38 -0.14
CA TYR A 82 -21.15 -1.90 -0.82
C TYR A 82 -21.26 -1.16 -2.15
N ASP A 83 -21.12 -1.85 -3.27
CA ASP A 83 -21.36 -1.28 -4.61
C ASP A 83 -22.86 -1.42 -4.94
N PRO A 84 -23.66 -0.34 -4.86
CA PRO A 84 -25.07 -0.39 -5.17
C PRO A 84 -25.36 -0.58 -6.67
N ASN A 85 -24.36 -0.57 -7.55
CA ASN A 85 -24.52 -0.77 -8.99
C ASN A 85 -24.19 -2.19 -9.48
N LEU A 86 -23.77 -3.08 -8.57
CA LEU A 86 -23.56 -4.51 -8.84
C LEU A 86 -24.82 -5.35 -8.53
N SER A 87 -26.01 -4.81 -8.86
CA SER A 87 -27.31 -5.51 -8.75
C SER A 87 -27.81 -6.01 -10.11
#